data_AF-A0A7C5SG61-F1
#
_entry.id   AF-A0A7C5SG61-F1
#
_cell.length_a   1.000
_cell.length_b   1.000
_cell.length_c   1.000
_cell.angle_alpha   90.00
_cell.angle_beta   90.00
_cell.angle_gamma   90.00
#
_symmetry.space_group_name_H-M   'P 1'
#
loop_
_entity.id
_entity.type
_entity.pdbx_description
1 polymer ?
#
loop_
_entity_poly.entity_id
_entity_poly.type
_entity_poly.pdbx_seq_one_letter_code
_entity_poly.pdbx_strand_id
1 'polypeptide(L)'
;MAESKGSVWKWVGVGCLSVVVLVLVAGIAGGIWIYRGVRQMAREINDPEVRTSKALEILGTDSLPEGLGVATAFAAPLGLFEVVVLSDQQPGPDGRCEGFDDQGLVYIEFIRTGRDNKDLQQLRDFFEGRSDDADALRNAGIDLRVEEMIGRDHFVIPGGEVFHAGQRGKIRFGRETIDGLLGLEMIECANDDRIRFAVWMNRDPDSRTPVESLDLAGTSADAAAVRAFLAPFSFCAEGEAHSEE
;
A
#
# COMPACT_ATOMS: atom_id res chain seq x y z
N MET A 1 45.36 43.01 40.11
CA MET A 1 43.94 42.78 39.81
C MET A 1 43.78 41.29 39.54
N ALA A 2 43.23 40.55 40.50
CA ALA A 2 43.06 39.11 40.38
C ALA A 2 41.80 38.85 39.53
N GLU A 3 42.03 38.45 38.28
CA GLU A 3 40.99 38.12 37.32
C GLU A 3 40.23 36.87 37.79
N SER A 4 38.94 37.02 38.08
CA SER A 4 38.13 35.94 38.65
C SER A 4 37.89 34.84 37.62
N LYS A 5 38.72 33.79 37.63
CA LYS A 5 38.58 32.56 36.82
C LYS A 5 37.33 31.71 37.14
N GLY A 6 36.37 32.23 37.91
CA GLY A 6 35.21 31.49 38.43
C GLY A 6 33.93 31.51 37.57
N SER A 7 33.97 32.08 36.36
CA SER A 7 32.74 32.32 35.57
C SER A 7 32.49 31.27 34.47
N VAL A 8 33.53 30.77 33.80
CA VAL A 8 33.39 29.95 32.58
C VAL A 8 32.74 28.57 32.86
N TRP A 9 33.11 27.91 33.96
CA TRP A 9 32.58 26.58 34.31
C TRP A 9 31.07 26.58 34.60
N LYS A 10 30.51 27.69 35.08
CA LYS A 10 29.06 27.82 35.31
C LYS A 10 28.29 27.81 33.98
N TRP A 11 28.80 28.50 32.96
CA TRP A 11 28.22 28.52 31.62
C TRP A 11 28.31 27.17 30.92
N VAL A 12 29.43 26.45 31.07
CA VAL A 12 29.58 25.08 30.56
C VAL A 12 28.58 24.12 31.24
N GLY A 13 28.40 24.25 32.57
CA GLY A 13 27.43 23.44 33.31
C GLY A 13 25.98 23.69 32.89
N VAL A 14 25.59 24.94 32.69
CA VAL A 14 24.24 25.31 32.19
C VAL A 14 24.02 24.82 30.76
N GLY A 15 25.04 24.90 29.91
CA GLY A 15 24.98 24.39 28.55
C GLY A 15 24.76 22.87 28.50
N CYS A 16 25.55 22.11 29.27
CA CYS A 16 25.43 20.65 29.30
C CYS A 16 24.08 20.20 29.89
N LEU A 17 23.63 20.83 30.96
CA LEU A 17 22.32 20.54 31.56
C LEU A 17 21.18 20.83 30.57
N SER A 18 21.25 21.94 29.84
CA SER A 18 20.25 22.30 28.82
C SER A 18 20.15 21.24 27.72
N VAL A 19 21.31 20.73 27.23
CA VAL A 19 21.33 19.67 26.22
C VAL A 19 20.74 18.37 26.76
N VAL A 20 21.10 17.97 27.99
CA VAL A 20 20.54 16.76 28.63
C VAL A 20 19.03 16.87 28.78
N VAL A 21 18.54 18.02 29.27
CA VAL A 21 17.09 18.27 29.40
C VAL A 21 16.40 18.22 28.04
N LEU A 22 16.99 18.83 27.00
CA LEU A 22 16.41 18.81 25.65
C LEU A 22 16.33 17.39 25.10
N VAL A 23 17.38 16.59 25.25
CA VAL A 23 17.38 15.17 24.84
C VAL A 23 16.33 14.37 25.61
N LEU A 24 16.19 14.58 26.92
CA LEU A 24 15.16 13.91 27.72
C LEU A 24 13.75 14.31 27.28
N VAL A 25 13.50 15.60 27.05
CA VAL A 25 12.19 16.10 26.58
C VAL A 25 11.88 15.54 25.20
N ALA A 26 12.84 15.56 24.27
CA ALA A 26 12.68 14.99 22.94
C ALA A 26 12.41 13.48 22.99
N GLY A 27 13.12 12.75 23.87
CA GLY A 27 12.91 11.32 24.09
C GLY A 27 11.51 11.00 24.64
N ILE A 28 11.04 11.79 25.62
CA ILE A 28 9.67 11.63 26.17
C ILE A 28 8.63 11.95 25.12
N ALA A 29 8.78 13.06 24.38
CA ALA A 29 7.87 13.45 23.33
C ALA A 29 7.79 12.39 22.22
N GLY A 30 8.95 11.90 21.76
CA GLY A 30 9.03 10.81 20.79
C GLY A 30 8.39 9.52 21.31
N GLY A 31 8.62 9.15 22.57
CA GLY A 31 7.99 7.99 23.20
C GLY A 31 6.46 8.09 23.26
N ILE A 32 5.92 9.25 23.63
CA ILE A 32 4.47 9.50 23.64
C ILE A 32 3.89 9.43 22.23
N TRP A 33 4.58 10.01 21.24
CA TRP A 33 4.15 9.98 19.85
C TRP A 33 4.09 8.55 19.30
N ILE A 34 5.14 7.75 19.50
CA ILE A 34 5.17 6.32 19.11
C ILE A 34 4.05 5.54 19.81
N TYR A 35 3.88 5.74 21.12
CA TYR A 35 2.83 5.04 21.87
C TYR A 35 1.42 5.36 21.36
N ARG A 36 1.15 6.64 21.04
CA ARG A 36 -0.13 7.06 20.45
C ARG A 36 -0.34 6.47 19.06
N GLY A 37 0.69 6.48 18.21
CA GLY A 37 0.66 5.86 16.89
C GLY A 37 0.33 4.37 16.96
N VAL A 38 1.02 3.62 17.83
CA VAL A 38 0.75 2.18 18.03
C VAL A 38 -0.68 1.93 18.53
N ARG A 39 -1.19 2.75 19.45
CA ARG A 39 -2.56 2.60 19.97
C ARG A 39 -3.62 2.96 18.92
N GLN A 40 -3.34 3.95 18.07
CA GLN A 40 -4.20 4.30 16.95
C GLN A 40 -4.24 3.17 15.94
N MET A 41 -3.08 2.68 15.50
CA MET A 41 -2.96 1.53 14.61
C MET A 41 -3.64 0.28 15.18
N ALA A 42 -3.52 0.03 16.49
CA ALA A 42 -4.22 -1.07 17.14
C ALA A 42 -5.75 -0.91 17.07
N ARG A 43 -6.29 0.31 17.19
CA ARG A 43 -7.73 0.57 17.00
C ARG A 43 -8.11 0.38 15.53
N GLU A 44 -7.33 0.94 14.63
CA GLU A 44 -7.51 0.79 13.18
C GLU A 44 -7.42 -0.67 12.72
N ILE A 45 -6.77 -1.58 13.45
CA ILE A 45 -6.73 -3.00 13.06
C ILE A 45 -7.88 -3.81 13.69
N ASN A 46 -8.25 -3.51 14.94
CA ASN A 46 -9.19 -4.32 15.70
C ASN A 46 -10.65 -3.87 15.60
N ASP A 47 -10.92 -2.62 15.21
CA ASP A 47 -12.27 -2.08 15.10
C ASP A 47 -12.77 -2.13 13.64
N PRO A 48 -13.80 -2.93 13.31
CA PRO A 48 -14.29 -3.07 11.95
C PRO A 48 -14.86 -1.77 11.36
N GLU A 49 -15.47 -0.91 12.16
CA GLU A 49 -16.05 0.36 11.68
C GLU A 49 -14.93 1.34 11.32
N VAL A 50 -13.91 1.44 12.18
CA VAL A 50 -12.73 2.29 11.93
C VAL A 50 -11.97 1.81 10.70
N ARG A 51 -11.78 0.49 10.54
CA ARG A 51 -11.17 -0.10 9.32
C ARG A 51 -11.90 0.29 8.06
N THR A 52 -13.22 0.14 8.08
CA THR A 52 -14.07 0.40 6.92
C THR A 52 -13.99 1.87 6.54
N SER A 53 -14.16 2.77 7.51
CA SER A 53 -14.02 4.21 7.29
C SER A 53 -12.65 4.56 6.71
N LYS A 54 -11.57 3.95 7.22
CA LYS A 54 -10.21 4.24 6.76
C LYS A 54 -9.95 3.71 5.34
N ALA A 55 -10.49 2.53 5.01
CA ALA A 55 -10.39 1.98 3.66
C ALA A 55 -11.10 2.87 2.63
N LEU A 56 -12.31 3.32 2.95
CA LEU A 56 -13.10 4.22 2.10
C LEU A 56 -12.37 5.55 1.88
N GLU A 57 -11.76 6.10 2.93
CA GLU A 57 -10.92 7.31 2.85
C GLU A 57 -9.71 7.10 1.92
N ILE A 58 -8.92 6.04 2.13
CA ILE A 58 -7.71 5.75 1.33
C ILE A 58 -8.06 5.48 -0.14
N LEU A 59 -9.12 4.72 -0.39
CA LEU A 59 -9.56 4.39 -1.75
C LEU A 59 -10.32 5.53 -2.44
N GLY A 60 -10.67 6.59 -1.70
CA GLY A 60 -11.45 7.72 -2.20
C GLY A 60 -12.81 7.29 -2.75
N THR A 61 -13.55 6.47 -1.99
CA THR A 61 -14.85 5.94 -2.41
C THR A 61 -15.87 5.94 -1.27
N ASP A 62 -17.16 6.03 -1.61
CA ASP A 62 -18.26 6.05 -0.63
C ASP A 62 -18.70 4.63 -0.21
N SER A 63 -18.37 3.61 -1.02
CA SER A 63 -18.79 2.23 -0.78
C SER A 63 -17.77 1.23 -1.33
N LEU A 64 -17.65 0.09 -0.67
CA LEU A 64 -16.80 -1.01 -1.13
C LEU A 64 -17.48 -1.78 -2.29
N PRO A 65 -16.72 -2.43 -3.17
CA PRO A 65 -17.27 -3.36 -4.15
C PRO A 65 -18.10 -4.47 -3.49
N GLU A 66 -19.13 -4.93 -4.20
CA GLU A 66 -20.02 -5.99 -3.69
C GLU A 66 -19.24 -7.27 -3.38
N GLY A 67 -19.55 -7.88 -2.23
CA GLY A 67 -18.92 -9.13 -1.78
C GLY A 67 -17.54 -8.95 -1.13
N LEU A 68 -16.97 -7.75 -1.10
CA LEU A 68 -15.69 -7.49 -0.44
C LEU A 68 -15.88 -6.72 0.88
N GLY A 69 -15.31 -7.27 1.95
CA GLY A 69 -15.16 -6.60 3.25
C GLY A 69 -13.73 -6.09 3.47
N VAL A 70 -13.56 -5.17 4.42
CA VAL A 70 -12.22 -4.70 4.79
C VAL A 70 -11.54 -5.67 5.75
N ALA A 71 -10.50 -6.32 5.26
CA ALA A 71 -9.59 -7.12 6.08
C ALA A 71 -8.75 -6.22 6.99
N THR A 72 -8.02 -5.30 6.35
CA THR A 72 -7.15 -4.33 7.00
C THR A 72 -7.16 -3.02 6.24
N ALA A 73 -7.08 -1.91 6.94
CA ALA A 73 -6.81 -0.60 6.35
C ALA A 73 -6.05 0.22 7.37
N PHE A 74 -4.92 0.79 6.96
CA PHE A 74 -4.17 1.69 7.83
C PHE A 74 -3.28 2.61 7.01
N ALA A 75 -2.97 3.77 7.59
CA ALA A 75 -2.05 4.74 7.04
C ALA A 75 -0.90 4.95 8.03
N ALA A 76 0.32 4.93 7.53
CA ALA A 76 1.48 5.23 8.35
C ALA A 76 1.52 6.72 8.71
N PRO A 77 2.07 7.07 9.88
CA PRO A 77 2.26 8.46 10.26
C PRO A 77 3.01 9.24 9.18
N LEU A 78 2.66 10.51 8.99
CA LEU A 78 3.23 11.41 7.97
C LEU A 78 2.96 10.97 6.53
N GLY A 79 1.98 10.08 6.30
CA GLY A 79 1.58 9.64 4.97
C GLY A 79 2.66 8.89 4.21
N LEU A 80 3.59 8.24 4.93
CA LEU A 80 4.73 7.53 4.33
C LEU A 80 4.30 6.35 3.45
N PHE A 81 3.27 5.63 3.90
CA PHE A 81 2.65 4.54 3.17
C PHE A 81 1.22 4.29 3.66
N GLU A 82 0.38 3.73 2.81
CA GLU A 82 -0.99 3.34 3.10
C GLU A 82 -1.24 1.96 2.53
N VAL A 83 -2.03 1.16 3.25
CA VAL A 83 -2.39 -0.20 2.83
C VAL A 83 -3.87 -0.41 3.05
N VAL A 84 -4.54 -0.93 2.03
CA VAL A 84 -5.91 -1.45 2.13
C VAL A 84 -5.91 -2.88 1.62
N VAL A 85 -6.52 -3.77 2.38
CA VAL A 85 -6.77 -5.15 1.97
C VAL A 85 -8.27 -5.38 2.07
N LEU A 86 -8.87 -5.69 0.92
CA LEU A 86 -10.25 -6.15 0.83
C LEU A 86 -10.24 -7.65 0.60
N SER A 87 -11.15 -8.37 1.25
CA SER A 87 -11.32 -9.81 1.10
C SER A 87 -12.80 -10.16 1.19
N ASP A 88 -13.20 -11.20 0.48
CA ASP A 88 -14.50 -11.84 0.64
C ASP A 88 -14.61 -12.70 1.91
N GLN A 89 -13.47 -12.98 2.55
CA GLN A 89 -13.43 -13.61 3.87
C GLN A 89 -13.40 -12.55 4.97
N GLN A 90 -14.14 -12.82 6.06
CA GLN A 90 -14.01 -12.01 7.27
C GLN A 90 -12.64 -12.23 7.92
N PRO A 91 -12.00 -11.17 8.44
CA PRO A 91 -10.78 -11.32 9.23
C PRO A 91 -11.06 -12.17 10.47
N GLY A 92 -10.09 -12.99 10.85
CA GLY A 92 -10.14 -13.81 12.05
C GLY A 92 -10.14 -12.98 13.35
N PRO A 93 -10.22 -13.63 14.52
CA PRO A 93 -10.28 -12.95 15.82
C PRO A 93 -9.08 -12.06 16.13
N ASP A 94 -7.93 -12.32 15.49
CA ASP A 94 -6.70 -11.52 15.60
C ASP A 94 -6.62 -10.39 14.56
N GLY A 95 -7.71 -10.16 13.81
CA GLY A 95 -7.81 -9.13 12.78
C GLY A 95 -7.08 -9.48 11.49
N ARG A 96 -6.55 -10.70 11.35
CA ARG A 96 -5.83 -11.14 10.15
C ARG A 96 -6.76 -11.87 9.18
N CYS A 97 -6.55 -11.65 7.89
CA CYS A 97 -7.13 -12.53 6.87
C CYS A 97 -6.18 -13.69 6.61
N GLU A 98 -6.73 -14.90 6.59
CA GLU A 98 -6.03 -16.13 6.21
C GLU A 98 -6.00 -16.33 4.69
N GLY A 99 -6.69 -15.47 3.93
CA GLY A 99 -6.71 -15.49 2.47
C GLY A 99 -7.95 -14.78 1.91
N PHE A 100 -8.36 -15.25 0.73
CA PHE A 100 -9.64 -14.97 0.08
C PHE A 100 -10.18 -16.29 -0.49
N ASP A 101 -11.50 -16.42 -0.58
CA ASP A 101 -12.15 -17.62 -1.13
C ASP A 101 -12.20 -17.56 -2.66
N ASP A 102 -12.78 -16.49 -3.18
CA ASP A 102 -13.02 -16.23 -4.59
C ASP A 102 -12.34 -14.94 -5.08
N GLN A 103 -12.29 -13.88 -4.26
CA GLN A 103 -11.66 -12.61 -4.64
C GLN A 103 -11.11 -11.76 -3.47
N GLY A 104 -10.08 -10.98 -3.77
CA GLY A 104 -9.53 -9.99 -2.83
C GLY A 104 -8.77 -8.88 -3.54
N LEU A 105 -8.59 -7.74 -2.86
CA LEU A 105 -7.83 -6.60 -3.36
C LEU A 105 -6.75 -6.23 -2.34
N VAL A 106 -5.51 -6.08 -2.79
CA VAL A 106 -4.45 -5.46 -2.00
C VAL A 106 -4.06 -4.16 -2.66
N TYR A 107 -4.33 -3.03 -2.02
CA TYR A 107 -3.88 -1.70 -2.42
C TYR A 107 -2.76 -1.24 -1.51
N ILE A 108 -1.69 -0.71 -2.11
CA ILE A 108 -0.54 -0.16 -1.40
C ILE A 108 -0.16 1.15 -2.06
N GLU A 109 -0.04 2.19 -1.26
CA GLU A 109 0.48 3.50 -1.66
C GLU A 109 1.70 3.83 -0.83
N PHE A 110 2.72 4.45 -1.42
CA PHE A 110 3.86 4.97 -0.67
C PHE A 110 4.54 6.14 -1.37
N ILE A 111 5.19 6.99 -0.56
CA ILE A 111 5.99 8.10 -1.08
C ILE A 111 7.21 7.52 -1.80
N ARG A 112 7.49 8.07 -2.98
CA ARG A 112 8.75 7.86 -3.69
C ARG A 112 9.91 8.47 -2.90
N THR A 113 10.43 7.75 -1.91
CA THR A 113 11.77 8.00 -1.39
C THR A 113 12.72 7.72 -2.54
N GLY A 114 13.68 8.62 -2.85
CA GLY A 114 14.53 8.62 -4.06
C GLY A 114 15.40 7.38 -4.33
N ARG A 115 14.81 6.18 -4.30
CA ARG A 115 15.28 4.97 -4.97
C ARG A 115 15.48 5.31 -6.44
N ASP A 116 16.49 4.67 -7.00
CA ASP A 116 16.94 4.87 -8.37
C ASP A 116 15.75 4.86 -9.33
N ASN A 117 15.66 5.87 -10.21
CA ASN A 117 14.66 5.92 -11.30
C ASN A 117 14.63 4.61 -12.11
N LYS A 118 15.72 3.83 -12.04
CA LYS A 118 15.85 2.52 -12.65
C LYS A 118 14.82 1.50 -12.14
N ASP A 119 14.54 1.43 -10.84
CA ASP A 119 13.62 0.40 -10.30
C ASP A 119 12.19 0.66 -10.79
N LEU A 120 11.77 1.93 -10.78
CA LEU A 120 10.49 2.36 -11.34
C LEU A 120 10.42 2.17 -12.85
N GLN A 121 11.52 2.46 -13.56
CA GLN A 121 11.57 2.21 -14.99
C GLN A 121 11.44 0.73 -15.31
N GLN A 122 12.14 -0.15 -14.58
CA GLN A 122 12.05 -1.60 -14.75
C GLN A 122 10.63 -2.12 -14.49
N LEU A 123 9.98 -1.58 -13.48
CA LEU A 123 8.61 -1.91 -13.16
C LEU A 123 7.64 -1.43 -14.25
N ARG A 124 7.77 -0.19 -14.72
CA ARG A 124 7.00 0.34 -15.84
C ARG A 124 7.24 -0.48 -17.11
N ASP A 125 8.49 -0.87 -17.37
CA ASP A 125 8.86 -1.74 -18.49
C ASP A 125 8.17 -3.11 -18.39
N PHE A 126 8.02 -3.67 -17.18
CA PHE A 126 7.27 -4.91 -16.96
C PHE A 126 5.79 -4.77 -17.31
N PHE A 127 5.15 -3.69 -16.87
CA PHE A 127 3.74 -3.43 -17.13
C PHE A 127 3.46 -3.11 -18.61
N GLU A 128 4.35 -2.38 -19.27
CA GLU A 128 4.24 -2.07 -20.70
C GLU A 128 4.65 -3.24 -21.60
N GLY A 129 5.15 -4.35 -21.04
CA GLY A 129 5.61 -5.52 -21.80
C GLY A 129 6.93 -5.30 -22.53
N ARG A 130 7.71 -4.27 -22.14
CA ARG A 130 9.10 -4.07 -22.58
C ARG A 130 10.07 -5.04 -21.90
N SER A 131 9.67 -5.64 -20.78
CA SER A 131 10.39 -6.68 -20.05
C SER A 131 9.43 -7.72 -19.48
N ASP A 132 9.86 -8.97 -19.39
CA ASP A 132 9.16 -10.04 -18.65
C ASP A 132 9.86 -10.35 -17.30
N ASP A 133 10.79 -9.48 -16.89
CA ASP A 133 11.54 -9.64 -15.64
C ASP A 133 10.67 -9.35 -14.41
N ALA A 134 10.12 -10.42 -13.82
CA ALA A 134 9.34 -10.35 -12.59
C ALA A 134 10.18 -9.93 -11.35
N ASP A 135 11.51 -9.88 -11.43
CA ASP A 135 12.33 -9.37 -10.33
C ASP A 135 12.08 -7.87 -10.09
N ALA A 136 11.59 -7.12 -11.09
CA ALA A 136 11.14 -5.75 -10.91
C ALA A 136 10.01 -5.63 -9.84
N LEU A 137 9.06 -6.58 -9.84
CA LEU A 137 8.00 -6.65 -8.84
C LEU A 137 8.56 -6.98 -7.45
N ARG A 138 9.51 -7.92 -7.37
CA ARG A 138 10.14 -8.29 -6.09
C ARG A 138 10.95 -7.14 -5.49
N ASN A 139 11.64 -6.36 -6.33
CA ASN A 139 12.36 -5.16 -5.90
C ASN A 139 11.42 -4.06 -5.38
N ALA A 140 10.18 -4.04 -5.89
CA ALA A 140 9.10 -3.20 -5.35
C ALA A 140 8.49 -3.75 -4.05
N GLY A 141 8.92 -4.91 -3.57
CA GLY A 141 8.40 -5.57 -2.36
C GLY A 141 7.20 -6.47 -2.62
N ILE A 142 6.87 -6.74 -3.88
CA ILE A 142 5.77 -7.63 -4.29
C ILE A 142 6.36 -9.02 -4.55
N ASP A 143 6.22 -9.92 -3.57
CA ASP A 143 6.71 -11.29 -3.69
C ASP A 143 5.70 -12.14 -4.48
N LEU A 144 5.93 -12.14 -5.78
CA LEU A 144 5.06 -12.77 -6.75
C LEU A 144 5.85 -13.72 -7.66
N ARG A 145 5.21 -14.83 -7.99
CA ARG A 145 5.67 -15.80 -8.98
C ARG A 145 4.68 -15.83 -10.14
N VAL A 146 5.12 -15.29 -11.27
CA VAL A 146 4.40 -15.39 -12.55
C VAL A 146 4.55 -16.82 -13.08
N GLU A 147 3.44 -17.50 -13.35
CA GLU A 147 3.44 -18.80 -14.02
C GLU A 147 3.09 -18.65 -15.49
N GLU A 148 2.10 -17.80 -15.80
CA GLU A 148 1.65 -17.54 -17.16
C GLU A 148 1.13 -16.10 -17.25
N MET A 149 1.66 -15.32 -18.20
CA MET A 149 1.19 -13.96 -18.48
C MET A 149 -0.02 -14.03 -19.41
N ILE A 150 -1.14 -13.42 -19.01
CA ILE A 150 -2.41 -13.49 -19.75
C ILE A 150 -2.54 -12.30 -20.68
N GLY A 151 -2.28 -11.10 -20.16
CA GLY A 151 -2.44 -9.87 -20.92
C GLY A 151 -1.90 -8.66 -20.20
N ARG A 152 -1.69 -7.60 -20.96
CA ARG A 152 -1.32 -6.28 -20.45
C ARG A 152 -2.21 -5.25 -21.12
N ASP A 153 -2.65 -4.27 -20.36
CA ASP A 153 -3.49 -3.19 -20.87
C ASP A 153 -3.11 -1.86 -20.21
N HIS A 154 -3.53 -0.77 -20.82
CA HIS A 154 -3.34 0.58 -20.34
C HIS A 154 -4.61 1.39 -20.51
N PHE A 155 -5.00 2.10 -19.47
CA PHE A 155 -6.18 2.97 -19.52
C PHE A 155 -6.06 4.18 -18.62
N VAL A 156 -6.87 5.19 -18.93
CA VAL A 156 -6.89 6.47 -18.21
C VAL A 156 -7.98 6.44 -17.16
N ILE A 157 -7.68 6.99 -15.98
CA ILE A 157 -8.63 7.26 -14.90
C ILE A 157 -8.66 8.77 -14.62
N PRO A 158 -9.65 9.30 -13.89
CA PRO A 158 -9.63 10.70 -13.47
C PRO A 158 -8.34 11.02 -12.68
N GLY A 159 -7.54 11.95 -13.18
CA GLY A 159 -6.30 12.40 -12.53
C GLY A 159 -5.04 11.56 -12.80
N GLY A 160 -5.14 10.46 -13.58
CA GLY A 160 -3.98 9.59 -13.80
C GLY A 160 -4.16 8.51 -14.87
N GLU A 161 -3.24 7.57 -14.89
CA GLU A 161 -3.24 6.40 -15.75
C GLU A 161 -3.00 5.12 -14.96
N VAL A 162 -3.54 4.02 -15.46
CA VAL A 162 -3.39 2.68 -14.89
C VAL A 162 -2.75 1.77 -15.92
N PHE A 163 -1.65 1.14 -15.54
CA PHE A 163 -1.05 0.05 -16.27
C PHE A 163 -1.46 -1.25 -15.60
N HIS A 164 -2.07 -2.13 -16.37
CA HIS A 164 -2.60 -3.39 -15.90
C HIS A 164 -1.83 -4.57 -16.50
N ALA A 165 -1.52 -5.57 -15.68
CA ALA A 165 -0.95 -6.84 -16.11
C ALA A 165 -1.72 -8.00 -15.45
N GLY A 166 -2.48 -8.73 -16.26
CA GLY A 166 -3.22 -9.92 -15.86
C GLY A 166 -2.36 -11.17 -16.05
N GLN A 167 -2.33 -12.03 -15.04
CA GLN A 167 -1.50 -13.24 -15.05
C GLN A 167 -2.07 -14.33 -14.16
N ARG A 168 -1.68 -15.57 -14.44
CA ARG A 168 -1.83 -16.70 -13.52
C ARG A 168 -0.54 -16.85 -12.73
N GLY A 169 -0.65 -17.04 -11.42
CA GLY A 169 0.53 -17.25 -10.60
C GLY A 169 0.24 -17.37 -9.12
N LYS A 170 1.28 -17.07 -8.34
CA LYS A 170 1.25 -17.16 -6.88
C LYS A 170 1.72 -15.85 -6.27
N ILE A 171 1.01 -15.35 -5.28
CA ILE A 171 1.43 -14.20 -4.48
C ILE A 171 1.62 -14.62 -3.03
N ARG A 172 2.74 -14.20 -2.42
CA ARG A 172 2.96 -14.40 -0.99
C ARG A 172 2.40 -13.20 -0.23
N PHE A 173 1.36 -13.43 0.55
CA PHE A 173 0.75 -12.42 1.40
C PHE A 173 0.94 -12.82 2.88
N GLY A 174 1.86 -12.11 3.56
CA GLY A 174 2.25 -12.47 4.92
C GLY A 174 2.94 -13.84 4.98
N ARG A 175 2.28 -14.82 5.61
CA ARG A 175 2.77 -16.21 5.69
C ARG A 175 2.09 -17.14 4.69
N GLU A 176 1.01 -16.68 4.08
CA GLU A 176 0.22 -17.47 3.16
C GLU A 176 0.72 -17.25 1.73
N THR A 177 0.59 -18.30 0.91
CA THR A 177 0.81 -18.21 -0.53
C THR A 177 -0.52 -18.48 -1.19
N ILE A 178 -0.96 -17.53 -2.00
CA ILE A 178 -2.26 -17.60 -2.65
C ILE A 178 -2.03 -17.84 -4.13
N ASP A 179 -2.66 -18.89 -4.64
CA ASP A 179 -2.59 -19.31 -6.03
C ASP A 179 -3.86 -18.84 -6.75
N GLY A 180 -3.73 -18.22 -7.92
CA GLY A 180 -4.92 -17.74 -8.65
C GLY A 180 -4.61 -16.89 -9.86
N LEU A 181 -5.64 -16.16 -10.29
CA LEU A 181 -5.55 -15.09 -11.28
C LEU A 181 -5.22 -13.79 -10.53
N LEU A 182 -4.17 -13.12 -10.98
CA LEU A 182 -3.65 -11.90 -10.39
C LEU A 182 -3.70 -10.80 -11.46
N GLY A 183 -4.52 -9.79 -11.23
CA GLY A 183 -4.43 -8.50 -11.89
C GLY A 183 -3.49 -7.64 -11.07
N LEU A 184 -2.41 -7.18 -11.72
CA LEU A 184 -1.52 -6.18 -11.15
C LEU A 184 -1.87 -4.84 -11.76
N GLU A 185 -1.96 -3.81 -10.93
CA GLU A 185 -2.24 -2.46 -11.36
C GLU A 185 -1.16 -1.52 -10.82
N MET A 186 -0.48 -0.82 -11.71
CA MET A 186 0.34 0.33 -11.37
C MET A 186 -0.41 1.60 -11.72
N ILE A 187 -0.66 2.44 -10.72
CA ILE A 187 -1.45 3.66 -10.87
C ILE A 187 -0.51 4.86 -10.77
N GLU A 188 -0.43 5.64 -11.85
CA GLU A 188 0.37 6.86 -11.92
C GLU A 188 -0.57 8.07 -11.91
N CYS A 189 -0.46 8.92 -10.89
CA CYS A 189 -1.26 10.14 -10.77
C CYS A 189 -0.47 11.34 -11.29
N ALA A 190 -1.13 12.25 -12.00
CA ALA A 190 -0.47 13.39 -12.65
C ALA A 190 0.02 14.48 -11.67
N ASN A 191 -0.51 14.48 -10.44
CA ASN A 191 -0.39 15.59 -9.50
C ASN A 191 0.55 15.29 -8.31
N ASP A 192 1.13 14.10 -8.22
CA ASP A 192 2.06 13.75 -7.14
C ASP A 192 3.14 12.74 -7.57
N ASP A 193 4.12 12.56 -6.68
CA ASP A 193 5.21 11.60 -6.82
C ASP A 193 4.96 10.32 -6.01
N ARG A 194 3.71 9.94 -5.77
CA ARG A 194 3.40 8.72 -5.01
C ARG A 194 3.29 7.52 -5.94
N ILE A 195 3.72 6.38 -5.43
CA ILE A 195 3.65 5.12 -6.13
C ILE A 195 2.46 4.34 -5.56
N ARG A 196 1.59 3.89 -6.43
CA ARG A 196 0.36 3.17 -6.08
C ARG A 196 0.31 1.84 -6.82
N PHE A 197 0.10 0.77 -6.05
CA PHE A 197 -0.15 -0.55 -6.58
C PHE A 197 -1.49 -1.07 -6.10
N ALA A 198 -2.20 -1.73 -6.99
CA ALA A 198 -3.24 -2.66 -6.61
C ALA A 198 -2.88 -4.06 -7.13
N VAL A 199 -3.33 -5.06 -6.38
CA VAL A 199 -3.37 -6.45 -6.81
C VAL A 199 -4.79 -6.92 -6.60
N TRP A 200 -5.57 -7.00 -7.68
CA TRP A 200 -6.87 -7.64 -7.66
C TRP A 200 -6.72 -9.13 -7.95
N MET A 201 -7.21 -9.96 -7.04
CA MET A 201 -6.99 -11.39 -7.05
C MET A 201 -8.34 -12.08 -7.24
N ASN A 202 -8.36 -13.09 -8.10
CA ASN A 202 -9.49 -13.97 -8.28
C ASN A 202 -9.04 -15.42 -8.23
N ARG A 203 -9.93 -16.30 -7.81
CA ARG A 203 -9.73 -17.74 -7.94
C ARG A 203 -9.56 -18.12 -9.40
N ASP A 204 -8.58 -18.99 -9.67
CA ASP A 204 -8.42 -19.61 -10.99
C ASP A 204 -9.53 -20.67 -11.19
N PRO A 205 -10.38 -20.54 -12.22
CA PRO A 205 -11.46 -21.50 -12.46
C PRO A 205 -10.93 -22.91 -12.75
N ASP A 206 -9.77 -23.03 -13.41
CA ASP A 206 -9.08 -24.30 -13.60
C ASP A 206 -7.57 -24.10 -13.93
N SER A 207 -6.75 -24.20 -12.88
CA SER A 207 -5.29 -24.11 -12.96
C SER A 207 -4.60 -25.11 -13.91
N ARG A 208 -5.28 -26.17 -14.36
CA ARG A 208 -4.69 -27.17 -15.27
C ARG A 208 -4.98 -26.88 -16.73
N THR A 209 -5.97 -26.03 -16.99
CA THR A 209 -6.42 -25.71 -18.34
C THR A 209 -5.66 -24.46 -18.82
N PRO A 210 -5.11 -24.46 -20.04
CA PRO A 210 -4.43 -23.28 -20.60
C PRO A 210 -5.34 -22.06 -20.59
N VAL A 211 -4.78 -20.89 -20.26
CA VAL A 211 -5.53 -19.62 -20.12
C VAL A 211 -6.35 -19.31 -21.38
N GLU A 212 -5.79 -19.54 -22.57
CA GLU A 212 -6.46 -19.27 -23.86
C GLU A 212 -7.77 -20.05 -24.07
N SER A 213 -7.99 -21.11 -23.29
CA SER A 213 -9.19 -21.95 -23.35
C SER A 213 -10.18 -21.72 -22.22
N LEU A 214 -9.86 -20.80 -21.29
CA LEU A 214 -10.72 -20.42 -20.19
C LEU A 214 -11.58 -19.20 -20.56
N ASP A 215 -12.79 -19.16 -19.99
CA ASP A 215 -13.56 -17.92 -19.93
C ASP A 215 -13.12 -17.11 -18.71
N LEU A 216 -12.48 -15.97 -18.97
CA LEU A 216 -11.91 -15.09 -17.95
C LEU A 216 -12.72 -13.81 -17.77
N ALA A 217 -13.88 -13.69 -18.43
CA ALA A 217 -14.73 -12.53 -18.33
C ALA A 217 -15.12 -12.25 -16.87
N GLY A 218 -14.99 -10.99 -16.44
CA GLY A 218 -15.33 -10.60 -15.06
C GLY A 218 -14.25 -10.90 -14.02
N THR A 219 -13.07 -11.40 -14.40
CA THR A 219 -11.95 -11.66 -13.48
C THR A 219 -10.89 -10.55 -13.56
N SER A 220 -9.89 -10.61 -12.68
CA SER A 220 -8.71 -9.75 -12.69
C SER A 220 -7.80 -9.94 -13.91
N ALA A 221 -8.06 -10.93 -14.75
CA ALA A 221 -7.38 -11.09 -16.05
C ALA A 221 -8.13 -10.42 -17.22
N ASP A 222 -9.36 -9.95 -16.99
CA ASP A 222 -10.17 -9.24 -17.97
C ASP A 222 -10.06 -7.72 -17.76
N ALA A 223 -9.39 -7.05 -18.70
CA ALA A 223 -9.15 -5.62 -18.62
C ALA A 223 -10.45 -4.77 -18.54
N ALA A 224 -11.54 -5.22 -19.16
CA ALA A 224 -12.82 -4.51 -19.05
C ALA A 224 -13.42 -4.63 -17.65
N ALA A 225 -13.29 -5.81 -17.03
CA ALA A 225 -13.70 -6.05 -15.66
C ALA A 225 -12.85 -5.25 -14.67
N VAL A 226 -11.52 -5.20 -14.87
CA VAL A 226 -10.60 -4.41 -14.03
C VAL A 226 -10.97 -2.93 -14.08
N ARG A 227 -11.22 -2.38 -15.27
CA ARG A 227 -11.69 -0.98 -15.40
C ARG A 227 -12.99 -0.74 -14.65
N ALA A 228 -13.96 -1.64 -14.76
CA ALA A 228 -15.23 -1.53 -14.06
C ALA A 228 -15.08 -1.65 -12.54
N PHE A 229 -14.21 -2.54 -12.07
CA PHE A 229 -13.92 -2.76 -10.66
C PHE A 229 -13.23 -1.55 -10.02
N LEU A 230 -12.28 -0.92 -10.73
CA LEU A 230 -11.56 0.25 -10.21
C LEU A 230 -12.30 1.58 -10.37
N ALA A 231 -13.30 1.65 -11.26
CA ALA A 231 -14.03 2.88 -11.56
C ALA A 231 -14.60 3.63 -10.34
N PRO A 232 -15.06 2.97 -9.25
CA PRO A 232 -15.55 3.65 -8.06
C PRO A 232 -14.48 4.28 -7.19
N PHE A 233 -13.19 4.01 -7.42
CA PHE A 233 -12.07 4.48 -6.60
C PHE A 233 -11.49 5.80 -7.13
N SER A 234 -11.10 6.68 -6.23
CA SER A 234 -10.52 7.99 -6.55
C SER A 234 -9.04 8.06 -6.13
N PHE A 235 -8.22 7.15 -6.66
CA PHE A 235 -6.79 7.03 -6.32
C PHE A 235 -5.95 8.30 -6.51
N CYS A 236 -6.37 9.15 -7.46
CA CYS A 236 -5.66 10.37 -7.83
C CYS A 236 -6.42 11.65 -7.45
N ALA A 237 -7.46 11.56 -6.60
CA ALA A 237 -8.08 12.77 -6.08
C ALA A 237 -7.02 13.62 -5.38
N GLU A 238 -7.04 14.94 -5.61
CA GLU A 238 -6.25 15.86 -4.81
C GLU A 238 -6.69 15.64 -3.37
N GLY A 239 -5.84 15.01 -2.57
CA GLY A 239 -6.00 15.02 -1.14
C GLY A 239 -6.07 16.49 -0.77
N GLU A 240 -7.25 16.97 -0.37
CA GLU A 240 -7.33 18.11 0.52
C GLU A 240 -6.43 17.71 1.68
N ALA A 241 -5.19 18.20 1.64
CA ALA A 241 -4.16 17.85 2.59
C ALA A 241 -4.81 18.02 3.95
N HIS A 242 -4.91 16.92 4.71
CA HIS A 242 -5.34 16.93 6.10
C HIS A 242 -4.50 17.97 6.84
N SER A 243 -4.99 19.20 6.83
CA SER A 243 -4.54 20.29 7.66
C SER A 243 -4.99 19.89 9.05
N GLU A 244 -4.03 19.37 9.82
CA GLU A 244 -4.17 19.17 11.25
C GLU A 244 -4.74 20.46 11.88
N GLU A 245 -6.02 20.45 12.27
CA GLU A 245 -6.58 21.36 13.28
C GLU A 245 -6.28 20.85 14.69
#